data_AF-A0A3D3RCK6-F1
#
_entry.id   AF-A0A3D3RCK6-F1
#
_cell.length_a   1.000
_cell.length_b   1.000
_cell.length_c   1.000
_cell.angle_alpha   90.00
_cell.angle_beta   90.00
_cell.angle_gamma   90.00
#
_symmetry.space_group_name_H-M   'P 1'
#
loop_
_entity.id
_entity.type
_entity.pdbx_description
1 polymer ?
#
loop_
_entity_poly.entity_id
_entity_poly.type
_entity_poly.pdbx_seq_one_letter_code
_entity_poly.pdbx_strand_id
1 'polypeptide(L)'
;MAQTTITDNIILNDDDSIAGSAIFNGIHVSYLNGSANTTLSNNQIASNDHATNGRGIWLDYQTSGATTTTVNNNILSDYTDSNVFYYGLIAEINQGTNHDFFITSNRIGPNLFNVRVDVKNGAAANMRVTQNIFTDNAGTSGDLLIYSENAGSDLTMSIFGNTAHKPFDFTTNSGGIIRIQDLSDLSANNNGVTVNTTGNVVNAP
;
A
#
# COMPACT_ATOMS: atom_id res chain seq x y z
N MET A 1 -17.06 -17.42 4.59
CA MET A 1 -16.39 -16.12 4.39
C MET A 1 -15.54 -15.88 5.61
N ALA A 2 -14.22 -15.76 5.45
CA ALA A 2 -13.31 -15.53 6.55
C ALA A 2 -13.41 -14.08 7.05
N GLN A 3 -13.10 -13.85 8.31
CA GLN A 3 -13.06 -12.51 8.90
C GLN A 3 -11.79 -12.37 9.72
N THR A 4 -11.01 -11.34 9.42
CA THR A 4 -9.77 -10.98 10.12
C THR A 4 -9.91 -9.57 10.66
N THR A 5 -9.70 -9.39 11.95
CA THR A 5 -9.74 -8.07 12.61
C THR A 5 -8.55 -7.93 13.54
N ILE A 6 -7.73 -6.91 13.30
CA ILE A 6 -6.57 -6.57 14.13
C ILE A 6 -6.69 -5.10 14.47
N THR A 7 -7.00 -4.79 15.73
CA THR A 7 -7.20 -3.41 16.17
C THR A 7 -6.55 -3.08 17.49
N ASP A 8 -6.17 -1.81 17.65
CA ASP A 8 -5.70 -1.22 18.90
C ASP A 8 -4.42 -1.89 19.46
N ASN A 9 -3.54 -2.34 18.56
CA ASN A 9 -2.26 -2.95 18.93
C ASN A 9 -1.09 -1.98 18.78
N ILE A 10 -0.03 -2.23 19.56
CA ILE A 10 1.31 -1.68 19.32
C ILE A 10 2.21 -2.86 18.94
N ILE A 11 2.72 -2.85 17.72
CA ILE A 11 3.59 -3.89 17.15
C ILE A 11 4.95 -3.26 16.89
N LEU A 12 5.95 -3.66 17.68
CA LEU A 12 7.30 -3.11 17.61
C LEU A 12 8.27 -4.20 17.21
N ASN A 13 9.08 -3.92 16.19
CA ASN A 13 10.36 -4.59 16.02
C ASN A 13 11.41 -3.80 16.81
N ASP A 14 11.90 -4.41 17.89
CA ASP A 14 12.91 -3.88 18.80
C ASP A 14 14.11 -4.82 18.78
N ASP A 15 14.91 -4.74 17.71
CA ASP A 15 16.15 -5.50 17.58
C ASP A 15 17.31 -4.51 17.77
N ASP A 16 18.03 -4.60 18.90
CA ASP A 16 19.20 -3.76 19.25
C ASP A 16 20.40 -3.95 18.30
N SER A 17 20.22 -4.66 17.18
CA SER A 17 21.24 -5.00 16.21
C SER A 17 21.41 -3.89 15.16
N ILE A 18 22.52 -3.16 15.26
CA ILE A 18 23.01 -2.16 14.28
C ILE A 18 23.13 -2.76 12.85
N ALA A 19 23.12 -4.09 12.71
CA ALA A 19 23.23 -4.79 11.43
C ALA A 19 21.91 -4.89 10.64
N GLY A 20 20.76 -4.50 11.22
CA GLY A 20 19.46 -4.64 10.57
C GLY A 20 18.94 -6.07 10.60
N SER A 21 17.74 -6.30 11.13
CA SER A 21 17.00 -7.55 10.97
C SER A 21 16.61 -7.74 9.50
N ALA A 22 16.97 -8.89 8.93
CA ALA A 22 16.97 -9.10 7.48
C ALA A 22 15.59 -8.91 6.80
N ILE A 23 14.48 -9.22 7.50
CA ILE A 23 13.09 -9.05 7.03
C ILE A 23 12.14 -8.99 8.24
N PHE A 24 11.54 -7.84 8.53
CA PHE A 24 10.43 -7.71 9.50
C PHE A 24 9.11 -7.41 8.79
N ASN A 25 8.05 -8.17 9.08
CA ASN A 25 6.69 -7.89 8.59
C ASN A 25 5.77 -7.69 9.80
N GLY A 26 5.29 -6.47 10.03
CA GLY A 26 4.47 -6.16 11.20
C GLY A 26 3.15 -6.93 11.23
N ILE A 27 2.37 -6.82 10.16
CA ILE A 27 1.18 -7.64 9.93
C ILE A 27 1.26 -8.25 8.53
N HIS A 28 1.09 -9.58 8.44
CA HIS A 28 0.94 -10.27 7.17
C HIS A 28 -0.42 -10.98 7.11
N VAL A 29 -1.26 -10.60 6.16
CA VAL A 29 -2.54 -11.25 5.86
C VAL A 29 -2.46 -11.92 4.50
N SER A 30 -2.64 -13.23 4.46
CA SER A 30 -2.63 -14.01 3.22
C SER A 30 -3.93 -14.79 3.05
N TYR A 31 -4.49 -14.72 1.84
CA TYR A 31 -5.68 -15.50 1.46
C TYR A 31 -5.37 -16.36 0.23
N LEU A 32 -5.38 -17.67 0.44
CA LEU A 32 -5.10 -18.67 -0.61
C LEU A 32 -6.38 -19.22 -1.27
N ASN A 33 -7.54 -19.04 -0.64
CA ASN A 33 -8.84 -19.42 -1.20
C ASN A 33 -10.00 -18.71 -0.49
N GLY A 34 -11.17 -18.75 -1.14
CA GLY A 34 -12.42 -18.26 -0.58
C GLY A 34 -12.53 -16.74 -0.46
N SER A 35 -13.70 -16.28 -0.01
CA SER A 35 -13.99 -14.87 0.24
C SER A 35 -13.63 -14.47 1.67
N ALA A 36 -13.15 -13.23 1.86
CA ALA A 36 -12.71 -12.76 3.17
C ALA A 36 -12.89 -11.25 3.39
N ASN A 37 -13.13 -10.86 4.64
CA ASN A 37 -13.13 -9.47 5.07
C ASN A 37 -11.98 -9.23 6.06
N THR A 38 -11.19 -8.19 5.82
CA THR A 38 -10.06 -7.80 6.66
C THR A 38 -10.26 -6.38 7.18
N THR A 39 -10.09 -6.18 8.47
CA THR A 39 -10.05 -4.85 9.10
C THR A 39 -8.78 -4.71 9.93
N LEU A 40 -7.93 -3.76 9.56
CA LEU A 40 -6.73 -3.36 10.29
C LEU A 40 -6.93 -1.90 10.71
N SER A 41 -7.16 -1.63 11.98
CA SER A 41 -7.40 -0.25 12.42
C SER A 41 -6.84 0.11 13.78
N ASN A 42 -6.46 1.36 13.96
CA ASN A 42 -5.91 1.88 15.22
C ASN A 42 -4.65 1.14 15.70
N ASN A 43 -3.90 0.51 14.80
CA ASN A 43 -2.63 -0.11 15.17
C ASN A 43 -1.48 0.89 15.01
N GLN A 44 -0.49 0.78 15.89
CA GLN A 44 0.82 1.39 15.71
C GLN A 44 1.82 0.28 15.39
N ILE A 45 2.40 0.34 14.19
CA ILE A 45 3.40 -0.61 13.71
C ILE A 45 4.68 0.20 13.47
N ALA A 46 5.71 -0.12 14.24
CA ALA A 46 6.97 0.56 14.15
C ALA A 46 8.16 -0.41 14.21
N SER A 47 9.27 0.04 13.66
CA SER A 47 10.58 -0.57 13.82
C SER A 47 11.51 0.52 14.32
N ASN A 48 12.34 0.23 15.32
CA ASN A 48 13.49 1.07 15.69
C ASN A 48 14.81 0.49 15.13
N ASP A 49 14.71 -0.61 14.39
CA ASP A 49 15.78 -1.31 13.69
C ASP A 49 15.63 -1.12 12.16
N HIS A 50 16.74 -1.15 11.43
CA HIS A 50 16.80 -1.04 9.98
C HIS A 50 16.16 -2.25 9.29
N ALA A 51 14.83 -2.26 9.15
CA ALA A 51 14.11 -3.27 8.37
C ALA A 51 14.20 -2.96 6.87
N THR A 52 15.41 -3.04 6.32
CA THR A 52 15.73 -2.64 4.93
C THR A 52 14.94 -3.40 3.87
N ASN A 53 14.40 -4.59 4.19
CA ASN A 53 13.46 -5.33 3.34
C ASN A 53 12.10 -5.58 4.01
N GLY A 54 11.82 -4.88 5.11
CA GLY A 54 10.64 -5.05 5.92
C GLY A 54 9.39 -4.38 5.36
N ARG A 55 8.24 -4.80 5.90
CA ARG A 55 6.90 -4.28 5.58
C ARG A 55 6.15 -3.96 6.86
N GLY A 56 5.53 -2.79 6.96
CA GLY A 56 4.60 -2.52 8.07
C GLY A 56 3.38 -3.44 7.99
N ILE A 57 2.69 -3.39 6.85
CA ILE A 57 1.58 -4.28 6.51
C ILE A 57 1.85 -4.95 5.15
N TRP A 58 1.63 -6.26 5.07
CA TRP A 58 1.65 -7.05 3.85
C TRP A 58 0.31 -7.76 3.64
N LEU A 59 -0.34 -7.48 2.52
CA LEU A 59 -1.55 -8.15 2.05
C LEU A 59 -1.20 -9.00 0.82
N ASP A 60 -1.26 -10.32 0.91
CA ASP A 60 -0.93 -11.26 -0.19
C ASP A 60 -2.15 -12.08 -0.61
N TYR A 61 -2.79 -11.70 -1.71
CA TYR A 61 -4.07 -12.25 -2.15
C TYR A 61 -3.88 -13.17 -3.36
N GLN A 62 -4.02 -14.48 -3.11
CA GLN A 62 -3.93 -15.56 -4.07
C GLN A 62 -5.28 -16.30 -4.19
N THR A 63 -6.39 -15.55 -4.10
CA THR A 63 -7.74 -16.11 -4.07
C THR A 63 -8.60 -15.54 -5.19
N SER A 64 -9.50 -16.35 -5.74
CA SER A 64 -10.55 -15.89 -6.66
C SER A 64 -11.83 -15.44 -5.94
N GLY A 65 -11.91 -15.67 -4.63
CA GLY A 65 -13.04 -15.21 -3.83
C GLY A 65 -13.04 -13.70 -3.61
N ALA A 66 -14.23 -13.14 -3.41
CA ALA A 66 -14.37 -11.72 -3.15
C ALA A 66 -13.72 -11.32 -1.82
N THR A 67 -12.94 -10.23 -1.81
CA THR A 67 -12.35 -9.72 -0.57
C THR A 67 -12.60 -8.24 -0.36
N THR A 68 -12.85 -7.86 0.88
CA THR A 68 -12.89 -6.44 1.28
C THR A 68 -11.88 -6.19 2.38
N THR A 69 -11.02 -5.18 2.18
CA THR A 69 -9.95 -4.84 3.12
C THR A 69 -10.03 -3.39 3.52
N THR A 70 -10.10 -3.13 4.82
CA THR A 70 -10.04 -1.78 5.37
C THR A 70 -8.79 -1.64 6.22
N VAL A 71 -7.93 -0.70 5.85
CA VAL A 71 -6.76 -0.28 6.61
C VAL A 71 -6.99 1.17 7.00
N ASN A 72 -7.38 1.40 8.25
CA ASN A 72 -7.83 2.72 8.69
C ASN A 72 -7.23 3.17 10.02
N ASN A 73 -6.80 4.44 10.10
CA ASN A 73 -6.30 5.05 11.34
C ASN A 73 -5.13 4.29 11.98
N ASN A 74 -4.24 3.71 11.17
CA ASN A 74 -3.00 3.10 11.64
C ASN A 74 -1.83 4.09 11.55
N ILE A 75 -0.82 3.87 12.37
CA ILE A 75 0.49 4.51 12.30
C ILE A 75 1.49 3.46 11.82
N LEU A 76 2.07 3.65 10.63
CA LEU A 76 3.01 2.74 10.00
C LEU A 76 4.34 3.48 9.79
N SER A 77 5.12 3.60 10.86
CA SER A 77 6.23 4.55 10.93
C SER A 77 7.34 4.11 11.87
N ASP A 78 8.50 4.72 11.75
CA ASP A 78 9.50 4.75 12.82
C ASP A 78 9.11 5.80 13.85
N TYR A 79 9.65 5.65 15.06
CA TYR A 79 9.60 6.68 16.09
C TYR A 79 10.79 7.65 16.01
N THR A 80 11.90 7.32 15.31
CA THR A 80 13.16 8.09 15.36
C THR A 80 14.12 8.04 14.15
N ASP A 81 14.04 7.13 13.17
CA ASP A 81 15.06 6.97 12.11
C ASP A 81 14.61 7.34 10.65
N SER A 82 15.62 7.40 9.79
CA SER A 82 15.67 7.75 8.38
C SER A 82 15.46 6.58 7.39
N ASN A 83 15.50 5.31 7.81
CA ASN A 83 15.26 4.15 6.92
C ASN A 83 14.55 3.00 7.67
N VAL A 84 13.25 2.82 7.41
CA VAL A 84 12.36 2.20 8.41
C VAL A 84 11.71 0.92 7.90
N PHE A 85 11.02 1.01 6.77
CA PHE A 85 10.56 -0.16 6.03
C PHE A 85 10.91 0.04 4.56
N TYR A 86 11.05 -1.06 3.84
CA TYR A 86 11.00 -0.97 2.38
C TYR A 86 9.59 -0.49 1.96
N TYR A 87 8.54 -1.06 2.57
CA TYR A 87 7.15 -0.65 2.35
C TYR A 87 6.41 -0.39 3.67
N GLY A 88 5.79 0.77 3.84
CA GLY A 88 4.86 0.98 4.95
C GLY A 88 3.67 0.03 4.86
N LEU A 89 3.08 -0.04 3.67
CA LEU A 89 2.04 -0.99 3.30
C LEU A 89 2.32 -1.53 1.90
N ILE A 90 2.14 -2.84 1.72
CA ILE A 90 2.12 -3.47 0.40
C ILE A 90 0.90 -4.37 0.23
N ALA A 91 0.24 -4.24 -0.93
CA ALA A 91 -0.80 -5.15 -1.38
C ALA A 91 -0.36 -5.86 -2.67
N GLU A 92 -0.30 -7.18 -2.65
CA GLU A 92 -0.02 -8.03 -3.80
C GLU A 92 -1.28 -8.82 -4.16
N ILE A 93 -1.85 -8.54 -5.32
CA ILE A 93 -3.06 -9.18 -5.83
C ILE A 93 -2.67 -10.06 -7.02
N ASN A 94 -2.63 -11.36 -6.78
CA ASN A 94 -2.10 -12.35 -7.71
C ASN A 94 -3.19 -13.16 -8.43
N GLN A 95 -4.44 -13.11 -7.98
CA GLN A 95 -5.58 -13.80 -8.57
C GLN A 95 -6.87 -13.08 -8.17
N GLY A 96 -7.94 -13.30 -8.94
CA GLY A 96 -9.30 -12.85 -8.62
C GLY A 96 -9.59 -11.46 -9.16
N THR A 97 -10.86 -11.11 -9.26
CA THR A 97 -11.30 -9.85 -9.90
C THR A 97 -12.21 -9.00 -9.01
N ASN A 98 -12.34 -9.38 -7.74
CA ASN A 98 -13.28 -8.75 -6.82
C ASN A 98 -12.61 -8.49 -5.49
N HIS A 99 -11.64 -7.57 -5.52
CA HIS A 99 -10.88 -7.16 -4.35
C HIS A 99 -11.07 -5.66 -4.13
N ASP A 100 -11.66 -5.28 -3.00
CA ASP A 100 -11.81 -3.89 -2.61
C ASP A 100 -10.86 -3.55 -1.46
N PHE A 101 -10.13 -2.46 -1.61
CA PHE A 101 -9.21 -1.94 -0.60
C PHE A 101 -9.55 -0.50 -0.24
N PHE A 102 -9.65 -0.24 1.05
CA PHE A 102 -9.89 1.07 1.63
C PHE A 102 -8.72 1.41 2.56
N ILE A 103 -7.78 2.22 2.07
CA ILE A 103 -6.60 2.68 2.82
C ILE A 103 -6.86 4.13 3.20
N THR A 104 -7.36 4.36 4.41
CA THR A 104 -7.88 5.68 4.82
C THR A 104 -7.33 6.17 6.14
N SER A 105 -7.12 7.49 6.26
CA SER A 105 -6.77 8.13 7.54
C SER A 105 -5.56 7.53 8.27
N ASN A 106 -4.62 6.90 7.56
CA ASN A 106 -3.41 6.36 8.17
C ASN A 106 -2.31 7.43 8.19
N ARG A 107 -1.39 7.31 9.14
CA ARG A 107 -0.09 7.98 9.09
C ARG A 107 0.95 6.97 8.64
N ILE A 108 1.54 7.16 7.47
CA ILE A 108 2.44 6.18 6.85
C ILE A 108 3.76 6.84 6.52
N GLY A 109 4.86 6.27 7.02
CA GLY A 109 6.21 6.77 6.77
C GLY A 109 6.93 7.26 8.01
N PRO A 110 8.20 7.66 7.86
CA PRO A 110 8.91 7.63 6.58
C PRO A 110 9.36 6.21 6.22
N ASN A 111 9.23 5.80 4.95
CA ASN A 111 9.60 4.48 4.43
C ASN A 111 10.28 4.67 3.07
N LEU A 112 10.97 3.66 2.51
CA LEU A 112 11.46 3.79 1.14
C LEU A 112 10.31 4.06 0.16
N PHE A 113 9.23 3.29 0.30
CA PHE A 113 7.93 3.62 -0.28
C PHE A 113 6.82 3.50 0.77
N ASN A 114 5.93 4.47 0.85
CA ASN A 114 4.87 4.44 1.86
C ASN A 114 3.79 3.40 1.54
N VAL A 115 3.32 3.36 0.30
CA VAL A 115 2.38 2.34 -0.18
C VAL A 115 2.86 1.75 -1.50
N ARG A 116 2.89 0.42 -1.57
CA ARG A 116 3.07 -0.34 -2.80
C ARG A 116 1.83 -1.17 -3.12
N VAL A 117 1.48 -1.24 -4.41
CA VAL A 117 0.43 -2.13 -4.89
C VAL A 117 0.92 -2.83 -6.14
N ASP A 118 0.81 -4.15 -6.17
CA ASP A 118 1.05 -4.93 -7.38
C ASP A 118 -0.19 -5.74 -7.74
N VAL A 119 -0.70 -5.55 -8.96
CA VAL A 119 -1.76 -6.39 -9.55
C VAL A 119 -1.15 -7.22 -10.68
N LYS A 120 -1.24 -8.54 -10.55
CA LYS A 120 -0.57 -9.50 -11.42
C LYS A 120 -1.53 -10.57 -11.93
N ASN A 121 -1.07 -11.32 -12.92
CA ASN A 121 -1.71 -12.54 -13.44
C ASN A 121 -3.19 -12.39 -13.86
N GLY A 122 -3.58 -11.22 -14.38
CA GLY A 122 -4.95 -10.99 -14.82
C GLY A 122 -5.93 -10.72 -13.67
N ALA A 123 -5.42 -10.43 -12.48
CA ALA A 123 -6.25 -10.06 -11.34
C ALA A 123 -6.80 -8.63 -11.49
N ALA A 124 -7.88 -8.33 -10.77
CA ALA A 124 -8.46 -7.00 -10.75
C ALA A 124 -8.86 -6.55 -9.35
N ALA A 125 -8.67 -5.27 -9.06
CA ALA A 125 -8.98 -4.68 -7.76
C ALA A 125 -9.49 -3.23 -7.89
N ASN A 126 -10.28 -2.82 -6.90
CA ASN A 126 -10.61 -1.43 -6.65
C ASN A 126 -9.87 -0.98 -5.39
N MET A 127 -9.27 0.20 -5.44
CA MET A 127 -8.55 0.75 -4.30
C MET A 127 -8.87 2.22 -4.07
N ARG A 128 -9.13 2.56 -2.81
CA ARG A 128 -9.29 3.93 -2.36
C ARG A 128 -8.18 4.28 -1.38
N VAL A 129 -7.36 5.27 -1.73
CA VAL A 129 -6.28 5.78 -0.88
C VAL A 129 -6.59 7.24 -0.55
N THR A 130 -7.20 7.49 0.60
CA THR A 130 -7.74 8.83 0.91
C THR A 130 -7.48 9.27 2.33
N GLN A 131 -7.25 10.57 2.52
CA GLN A 131 -7.09 11.18 3.84
C GLN A 131 -5.90 10.64 4.64
N ASN A 132 -4.92 10.02 3.99
CA ASN A 132 -3.69 9.58 4.67
C ASN A 132 -2.71 10.74 4.82
N ILE A 133 -1.89 10.67 5.85
CA ILE A 133 -0.74 11.55 6.06
C ILE A 133 0.51 10.73 5.74
N PHE A 134 1.13 10.99 4.61
CA PHE A 134 2.44 10.43 4.29
C PHE A 134 3.50 11.30 4.93
N THR A 135 4.44 10.72 5.68
CA THR A 135 5.53 11.52 6.26
C THR A 135 6.82 11.33 5.48
N ASP A 136 7.59 12.40 5.41
CA ASP A 136 8.77 12.50 4.55
C ASP A 136 10.10 12.34 5.30
N ASN A 137 11.11 11.82 4.60
CA ASN A 137 12.51 11.99 4.91
C ASN A 137 13.38 11.94 3.63
N ALA A 138 14.70 12.08 3.77
CA ALA A 138 15.63 12.03 2.62
C ALA A 138 15.70 10.65 1.94
N GLY A 139 15.41 9.56 2.66
CA GLY A 139 15.40 8.18 2.16
C GLY A 139 14.10 7.75 1.47
N THR A 140 12.99 8.47 1.67
CA THR A 140 11.71 8.18 1.00
C THR A 140 11.82 8.46 -0.50
N SER A 141 11.64 7.41 -1.31
CA SER A 141 11.65 7.48 -2.78
C SER A 141 10.30 7.89 -3.34
N GLY A 142 9.20 7.37 -2.79
CA GLY A 142 7.85 7.65 -3.28
C GLY A 142 6.79 7.42 -2.21
N ASP A 143 5.69 8.17 -2.28
CA ASP A 143 4.55 7.92 -1.39
C ASP A 143 3.71 6.76 -1.91
N LEU A 144 3.51 6.69 -3.22
CA LEU A 144 2.81 5.60 -3.89
C LEU A 144 3.70 4.99 -4.98
N LEU A 145 3.78 3.67 -5.00
CA LEU A 145 4.41 2.88 -6.06
C LEU A 145 3.45 1.79 -6.54
N ILE A 146 2.87 1.96 -7.71
CA ILE A 146 1.73 1.16 -8.16
C ILE A 146 2.04 0.45 -9.48
N TYR A 147 1.88 -0.86 -9.51
CA TYR A 147 2.14 -1.72 -10.67
C TYR A 147 0.90 -2.55 -11.08
N SER A 148 0.64 -2.60 -12.38
CA SER A 148 -0.29 -3.56 -13.01
C SER A 148 0.44 -4.27 -14.16
N GLU A 149 0.85 -5.52 -13.94
CA GLU A 149 1.97 -6.11 -14.69
C GLU A 149 1.55 -6.94 -15.91
N ASN A 150 0.41 -7.65 -15.87
CA ASN A 150 0.11 -8.68 -16.86
C ASN A 150 -1.15 -8.35 -17.67
N ALA A 151 -1.24 -8.91 -18.88
CA ALA A 151 -2.45 -8.86 -19.70
C ALA A 151 -3.70 -9.26 -18.90
N GLY A 152 -4.72 -8.40 -18.93
CA GLY A 152 -5.96 -8.56 -18.17
C GLY A 152 -5.90 -8.08 -16.73
N SER A 153 -4.75 -7.63 -16.23
CA SER A 153 -4.64 -7.06 -14.88
C SER A 153 -5.23 -5.66 -14.87
N ASP A 154 -6.11 -5.38 -13.90
CA ASP A 154 -6.91 -4.16 -13.89
C ASP A 154 -6.98 -3.56 -12.48
N LEU A 155 -6.43 -2.36 -12.30
CA LEU A 155 -6.52 -1.64 -11.04
C LEU A 155 -7.29 -0.34 -11.23
N THR A 156 -8.43 -0.21 -10.56
CA THR A 156 -9.17 1.06 -10.50
C THR A 156 -8.92 1.75 -9.16
N MET A 157 -8.57 3.04 -9.19
CA MET A 157 -8.15 3.78 -8.00
C MET A 157 -8.88 5.12 -7.83
N SER A 158 -9.22 5.44 -6.59
CA SER A 158 -9.59 6.79 -6.17
C SER A 158 -8.59 7.30 -5.12
N ILE A 159 -7.86 8.37 -5.44
CA ILE A 159 -6.75 8.86 -4.61
C ILE A 159 -6.90 10.36 -4.39
N PHE A 160 -7.24 10.78 -3.17
CA PHE A 160 -7.46 12.20 -2.89
C PHE A 160 -7.40 12.55 -1.41
N GLY A 161 -7.15 13.83 -1.13
CA GLY A 161 -7.14 14.39 0.22
C GLY A 161 -6.00 13.86 1.08
N ASN A 162 -4.97 13.26 0.47
CA ASN A 162 -3.78 12.83 1.20
C ASN A 162 -2.82 14.01 1.38
N THR A 163 -2.17 14.08 2.54
CA THR A 163 -1.01 14.95 2.73
C THR A 163 0.22 14.18 2.27
N ALA A 164 0.57 14.35 0.99
CA ALA A 164 1.71 13.72 0.34
C ALA A 164 2.91 14.67 0.24
N HIS A 165 4.12 14.12 0.16
CA HIS A 165 5.37 14.86 0.06
C HIS A 165 6.26 14.34 -1.07
N LYS A 166 6.06 13.08 -1.49
CA LYS A 166 6.88 12.40 -2.50
C LYS A 166 6.04 11.96 -3.70
N PRO A 167 6.71 11.63 -4.82
CA PRO A 167 6.00 11.27 -6.05
C PRO A 167 5.02 10.11 -5.87
N PHE A 168 4.00 10.13 -6.72
CA PHE A 168 3.14 8.97 -6.99
C PHE A 168 3.53 8.38 -8.34
N ASP A 169 3.98 7.13 -8.32
CA ASP A 169 4.45 6.43 -9.50
C ASP A 169 3.47 5.31 -9.88
N PHE A 170 2.98 5.36 -11.13
CA PHE A 170 2.07 4.37 -11.70
C PHE A 170 2.69 3.76 -12.94
N THR A 171 2.86 2.44 -12.94
CA THR A 171 3.48 1.72 -14.05
C THR A 171 2.63 0.52 -14.46
N THR A 172 2.50 0.32 -15.77
CA THR A 172 1.91 -0.88 -16.33
C THR A 172 2.88 -1.57 -17.28
N ASN A 173 2.84 -2.91 -17.31
CA ASN A 173 3.55 -3.73 -18.29
C ASN A 173 2.55 -4.37 -19.27
N SER A 174 3.03 -5.22 -20.20
CA SER A 174 2.32 -5.71 -21.40
C SER A 174 0.88 -6.21 -21.16
N GLY A 175 -0.09 -5.30 -21.29
CA GLY A 175 -1.53 -5.56 -21.30
C GLY A 175 -2.26 -5.31 -19.97
N GLY A 176 -1.57 -4.81 -18.95
CA GLY A 176 -2.21 -4.30 -17.73
C GLY A 176 -2.83 -2.92 -17.94
N ILE A 177 -3.72 -2.52 -17.04
CA ILE A 177 -4.32 -1.19 -17.01
C ILE A 177 -4.44 -0.68 -15.57
N ILE A 178 -4.19 0.61 -15.39
CA ILE A 178 -4.50 1.35 -14.17
C ILE A 178 -5.46 2.48 -14.55
N ARG A 179 -6.63 2.52 -13.89
CA ARG A 179 -7.62 3.58 -14.02
C ARG A 179 -7.61 4.42 -12.76
N ILE A 180 -7.42 5.73 -12.89
CA ILE A 180 -7.37 6.63 -11.74
C ILE A 180 -8.47 7.67 -11.88
N GLN A 181 -9.33 7.78 -10.87
CA GLN A 181 -10.32 8.83 -10.80
C GLN A 181 -9.64 10.20 -10.71
N ASP A 182 -10.11 11.15 -11.52
CA ASP A 182 -9.61 12.53 -11.58
C ASP A 182 -8.09 12.59 -11.79
N LEU A 183 -7.56 11.78 -12.72
CA LEU A 183 -6.12 11.67 -12.98
C LEU A 183 -5.46 13.02 -13.29
N SER A 184 -6.14 13.92 -14.00
CA SER A 184 -5.63 15.27 -14.29
C SER A 184 -5.45 16.13 -13.04
N ASP A 185 -6.27 15.90 -12.02
CA ASP A 185 -6.27 16.66 -10.77
C ASP A 185 -5.56 15.90 -9.63
N LEU A 186 -5.03 14.70 -9.91
CA LEU A 186 -4.43 13.83 -8.91
C LEU A 186 -3.33 14.52 -8.10
N SER A 187 -2.46 15.27 -8.76
CA SER A 187 -1.41 16.06 -8.10
C SER A 187 -2.01 17.11 -7.16
N ALA A 188 -2.94 17.94 -7.65
CA ALA A 188 -3.58 19.00 -6.88
C ALA A 188 -4.37 18.43 -5.68
N ASN A 189 -5.04 17.29 -5.87
CA ASN A 189 -5.82 16.59 -4.85
C ASN A 189 -4.95 15.97 -3.75
N ASN A 190 -3.63 15.91 -3.93
CA ASN A 190 -2.69 15.25 -3.02
C ASN A 190 -1.44 16.13 -2.80
N ASN A 191 -1.66 17.39 -2.42
CA ASN A 191 -0.62 18.33 -1.99
C ASN A 191 0.42 18.71 -3.08
N GLY A 192 0.03 18.63 -4.35
CA GLY A 192 0.87 19.09 -5.47
C GLY A 192 2.07 18.21 -5.79
N VAL A 193 2.10 16.96 -5.30
CA VAL A 193 3.19 16.03 -5.58
C VAL A 193 3.28 15.67 -7.06
N THR A 194 4.47 15.31 -7.53
CA THR A 194 4.67 14.82 -8.89
C THR A 194 3.91 13.51 -9.09
N VAL A 195 3.26 13.39 -10.25
CA VAL A 195 2.59 12.17 -10.70
C VAL A 195 3.32 11.66 -11.93
N ASN A 196 3.91 10.47 -11.84
CA ASN A 196 4.59 9.83 -12.96
C ASN A 196 3.77 8.63 -13.43
N THR A 197 3.53 8.55 -14.74
CA THR A 197 2.76 7.46 -15.34
C THR A 197 3.53 6.82 -16.48
N THR A 198 3.60 5.49 -16.49
CA THR A 198 4.19 4.70 -17.57
C THR A 198 3.22 3.62 -18.07
N GLY A 199 3.02 3.56 -19.40
CA GLY A 199 2.13 2.60 -20.04
C GLY A 199 0.66 3.02 -20.03
N ASN A 200 -0.25 2.05 -19.92
CA ASN A 200 -1.70 2.23 -19.98
C ASN A 200 -2.28 2.68 -18.63
N VAL A 201 -1.94 3.89 -18.22
CA VAL A 201 -2.54 4.59 -17.08
C VAL A 201 -3.50 5.64 -17.61
N VAL A 202 -4.77 5.52 -17.26
CA VAL A 202 -5.85 6.35 -17.84
C VAL A 202 -6.79 6.88 -16.77
N ASN A 203 -7.57 7.89 -17.12
CA ASN A 203 -8.64 8.35 -16.24
C ASN A 203 -9.70 7.25 -16.10
N ALA A 204 -10.18 7.03 -14.87
CA ALA A 204 -11.35 6.18 -14.65
C ALA A 204 -12.60 6.79 -15.31
N PRO A 205 -13.53 5.96 -15.81
CA PRO A 205 -14.81 6.43 -16.36
C PRO A 205 -15.73 7.04 -15.29
#